data_AF-A0A6L3F2V5-F1
#
_entry.id   AF-A0A6L3F2V5-F1
#
_cell.length_a   1.000
_cell.length_b   1.000
_cell.length_c   1.000
_cell.angle_alpha   90.00
_cell.angle_beta   90.00
_cell.angle_gamma   90.00
#
_symmetry.space_group_name_H-M   'P 1'
#
loop_
_entity.id
_entity.type
_entity.pdbx_description
1 polymer ?
#
loop_
_entity_poly.entity_id
_entity_poly.type
_entity_poly.pdbx_seq_one_letter_code
_entity_poly.pdbx_strand_id
1 'polypeptide(L)'
;MSTQQFNIATAQTWFSLLRARFAEKMDRLNELDSAVGDGDHGHTVARAFAAVETAVLTPFSDLGTLFDAAAAALAESSGGAIGPLLASLFAEGGVVFKGESGVETAVIAQFFAGGLAAIQAVGGAKPGQKTMLDALAPAVDSLQTHANSDLATALTAAANTAEKGAISTRDMIATHGRAHFLGDRSQGYQDAGATSMSIMIASLLDAVKGETAPPTAPLTDTTQSLPPGKLINHPDTMIAEELEGLAMAHPKLVKLAQPFILTRAVPKATGKVGLAIGHGGGHTPSMGGFV
;
A
#
# COMPACT_ATOMS: atom_id res chain seq x y z
N MET A 1 -23.27 -31.93 -0.68
CA MET A 1 -21.99 -31.45 -0.12
C MET A 1 -22.22 -30.02 0.29
N SER A 2 -21.96 -29.64 1.55
CA SER A 2 -22.15 -28.25 2.00
C SER A 2 -21.18 -27.37 1.20
N THR A 3 -21.70 -26.48 0.36
CA THR A 3 -20.88 -25.47 -0.32
C THR A 3 -20.17 -24.66 0.76
N GLN A 4 -18.83 -24.69 0.78
CA GLN A 4 -18.06 -23.98 1.79
C GLN A 4 -18.26 -22.47 1.57
N GLN A 5 -19.05 -21.83 2.43
CA GLN A 5 -19.34 -20.40 2.35
C GLN A 5 -18.19 -19.58 2.92
N PHE A 6 -17.91 -18.43 2.30
CA PHE A 6 -17.02 -17.44 2.88
C PHE A 6 -17.73 -16.77 4.06
N ASN A 7 -17.13 -16.75 5.25
CA ASN A 7 -17.74 -16.22 6.47
C ASN A 7 -16.75 -15.34 7.25
N ILE A 8 -17.20 -14.78 8.38
CA ILE A 8 -16.40 -13.89 9.23
C ILE A 8 -15.05 -14.51 9.63
N ALA A 9 -15.04 -15.78 10.03
CA ALA A 9 -13.80 -16.46 10.43
C ALA A 9 -12.84 -16.59 9.24
N THR A 10 -13.34 -16.97 8.06
CA THR A 10 -12.53 -17.02 6.84
C THR A 10 -12.00 -15.63 6.45
N ALA A 11 -12.79 -14.57 6.60
CA ALA A 11 -12.35 -13.19 6.35
C ALA A 11 -11.22 -12.78 7.29
N GLN A 12 -11.35 -13.05 8.59
CA GLN A 12 -10.32 -12.78 9.59
C GLN A 12 -9.03 -13.57 9.30
N THR A 13 -9.16 -14.86 8.97
CA THR A 13 -8.01 -15.68 8.53
C THR A 13 -7.35 -15.10 7.28
N TRP A 14 -8.13 -14.62 6.31
CA TRP A 14 -7.60 -13.98 5.11
C TRP A 14 -6.78 -12.74 5.46
N PHE A 15 -7.30 -11.82 6.28
CA PHE A 15 -6.56 -10.62 6.68
C PHE A 15 -5.29 -10.93 7.47
N SER A 16 -5.31 -11.96 8.33
CA SER A 16 -4.08 -12.41 9.01
C SER A 16 -3.05 -12.99 8.05
N LEU A 17 -3.47 -13.75 7.03
CA LEU A 17 -2.58 -14.24 5.99
C LEU A 17 -1.98 -13.09 5.16
N LEU A 18 -2.79 -12.07 4.84
CA LEU A 18 -2.30 -10.87 4.15
C LEU A 18 -1.23 -10.15 4.96
N ARG A 19 -1.49 -9.89 6.24
CA ARG A 19 -0.52 -9.28 7.14
C ARG A 19 0.79 -10.07 7.15
N ALA A 20 0.72 -11.39 7.33
CA ALA A 20 1.90 -12.24 7.41
C ALA A 20 2.71 -12.24 6.10
N ARG A 21 2.02 -12.37 4.95
CA ARG A 21 2.65 -12.45 3.63
C ARG A 21 3.23 -11.12 3.18
N PHE A 22 2.58 -10.00 3.49
CA PHE A 22 3.16 -8.69 3.19
C PHE A 22 4.36 -8.37 4.07
N ALA A 23 4.39 -8.83 5.32
CA ALA A 23 5.59 -8.75 6.15
C ALA A 23 6.73 -9.64 5.60
N GLU A 24 6.42 -10.88 5.21
CA GLU A 24 7.41 -11.82 4.63
C GLU A 24 7.98 -11.32 3.29
N LYS A 25 7.13 -10.77 2.42
CA LYS A 25 7.50 -10.37 1.05
C LYS A 25 7.85 -8.89 0.93
N MET A 26 8.00 -8.20 2.05
CA MET A 26 8.23 -6.76 2.12
C MET A 26 9.43 -6.33 1.27
N ASP A 27 10.59 -6.94 1.48
CA ASP A 27 11.83 -6.62 0.76
C ASP A 27 11.69 -6.86 -0.75
N ARG A 28 11.04 -7.96 -1.14
CA ARG A 28 10.81 -8.28 -2.54
C ARG A 28 9.91 -7.26 -3.22
N LEU A 29 8.86 -6.80 -2.53
CA LEU A 29 7.94 -5.79 -3.05
C LEU A 29 8.62 -4.42 -3.16
N ASN A 30 9.47 -4.06 -2.20
CA ASN A 30 10.32 -2.86 -2.29
C ASN A 30 11.33 -2.97 -3.44
N GLU A 31 11.92 -4.14 -3.67
CA GLU A 31 12.84 -4.38 -4.79
C GLU A 31 12.15 -4.13 -6.13
N LEU A 32 10.94 -4.71 -6.32
CA LEU A 32 10.15 -4.49 -7.54
C LEU A 32 9.82 -3.01 -7.74
N ASP A 33 9.38 -2.34 -6.68
CA ASP A 33 9.03 -0.93 -6.73
C ASP A 33 10.27 -0.04 -6.93
N SER A 34 11.43 -0.39 -6.36
CA SER A 34 12.67 0.38 -6.54
C SER A 34 13.16 0.42 -7.99
N ALA A 35 12.77 -0.56 -8.80
CA ALA A 35 13.13 -0.60 -10.20
C ALA A 35 12.35 0.41 -11.05
N VAL A 36 11.11 0.75 -10.66
CA VAL A 36 10.21 1.59 -11.44
C VAL A 36 9.48 2.69 -10.64
N GLY A 37 9.87 2.91 -9.39
CA GLY A 37 9.21 3.76 -8.41
C GLY A 37 10.20 4.24 -7.35
N ASP A 38 9.75 4.40 -6.10
CA ASP A 38 10.58 4.89 -4.99
C ASP A 38 11.00 3.80 -3.99
N GLY A 39 10.53 2.57 -4.17
CA GLY A 39 10.98 1.42 -3.39
C GLY A 39 10.36 1.33 -1.99
N ASP A 40 9.18 1.94 -1.79
CA ASP A 40 8.49 1.94 -0.49
C ASP A 40 7.25 1.04 -0.46
N HIS A 41 6.86 0.46 -1.61
CA HIS A 41 5.60 -0.26 -1.75
C HIS A 41 5.42 -1.40 -0.75
N GLY A 42 6.46 -2.21 -0.53
CA GLY A 42 6.44 -3.32 0.42
C GLY A 42 6.19 -2.88 1.86
N HIS A 43 6.91 -1.84 2.32
CA HIS A 43 6.66 -1.24 3.64
C HIS A 43 5.25 -0.68 3.74
N THR A 44 4.79 0.01 2.69
CA THR A 44 3.45 0.61 2.64
C THR A 44 2.35 -0.42 2.79
N VAL A 45 2.39 -1.53 2.05
CA VAL A 45 1.36 -2.58 2.16
C VAL A 45 1.48 -3.38 3.45
N ALA A 46 2.69 -3.65 3.94
CA ALA A 46 2.89 -4.35 5.21
C ALA A 46 2.29 -3.56 6.38
N ARG A 47 2.58 -2.26 6.46
CA ARG A 47 2.03 -1.36 7.48
C ARG A 47 0.50 -1.29 7.40
N ALA A 48 -0.04 -1.13 6.19
CA ALA A 48 -1.48 -1.04 5.98
C ALA A 48 -2.19 -2.32 6.45
N PHE A 49 -1.71 -3.51 6.07
CA PHE A 49 -2.36 -4.76 6.46
C PHE A 49 -2.12 -5.17 7.92
N ALA A 50 -1.07 -4.68 8.58
CA ALA A 50 -0.94 -4.79 10.04
C ALA A 50 -2.03 -3.98 10.78
N ALA A 51 -2.35 -2.78 10.28
CA ALA A 51 -3.46 -1.98 10.83
C ALA A 51 -4.82 -2.64 10.55
N VAL A 52 -5.02 -3.18 9.35
CA VAL A 52 -6.23 -3.93 9.00
C VAL A 52 -6.42 -5.14 9.90
N GLU A 53 -5.39 -5.98 10.10
CA GLU A 53 -5.46 -7.13 11.02
C GLU A 53 -5.90 -6.68 12.42
N THR A 54 -5.32 -5.59 12.93
CA THR A 54 -5.71 -5.03 14.23
C THR A 54 -7.20 -4.61 14.28
N ALA A 55 -7.70 -4.02 13.19
CA ALA A 55 -9.08 -3.56 13.10
C ALA A 55 -10.11 -4.70 12.96
N VAL A 56 -9.74 -5.82 12.33
CA VAL A 56 -10.69 -6.90 11.99
C VAL A 56 -10.65 -8.10 12.95
N LEU A 57 -9.64 -8.23 13.81
CA LEU A 57 -9.55 -9.29 14.83
C LEU A 57 -10.33 -8.96 16.12
N THR A 58 -11.53 -8.43 15.96
CA THR A 58 -12.53 -8.18 17.00
C THR A 58 -13.85 -8.87 16.60
N PRO A 59 -14.80 -9.12 17.51
CA PRO A 59 -16.10 -9.66 17.12
C PRO A 59 -16.88 -8.70 16.20
N PHE A 60 -17.46 -9.24 15.12
CA PHE A 60 -18.37 -8.54 14.22
C PHE A 60 -19.70 -9.27 14.13
N SER A 61 -20.78 -8.51 13.88
CA SER A 61 -22.13 -9.06 13.67
C SER A 61 -22.33 -9.61 12.26
N ASP A 62 -21.63 -9.06 11.28
CA ASP A 62 -21.78 -9.35 9.86
C ASP A 62 -20.49 -9.02 9.09
N LEU A 63 -20.37 -9.58 7.89
CA LEU A 63 -19.23 -9.36 7.00
C LEU A 63 -19.14 -7.92 6.51
N GLY A 64 -20.26 -7.24 6.27
CA GLY A 64 -20.26 -5.85 5.81
C GLY A 64 -19.53 -4.94 6.80
N THR A 65 -19.89 -4.99 8.08
CA THR A 65 -19.23 -4.19 9.11
C THR A 65 -17.75 -4.53 9.31
N LEU A 66 -17.35 -5.78 9.09
CA LEU A 66 -15.94 -6.19 9.09
C LEU A 66 -15.17 -5.56 7.92
N PHE A 67 -15.74 -5.58 6.71
CA PHE A 67 -15.10 -5.01 5.51
C PHE A 67 -15.06 -3.47 5.55
N ASP A 68 -16.07 -2.82 6.14
CA ASP A 68 -16.04 -1.38 6.42
C ASP A 68 -14.87 -1.02 7.35
N ALA A 69 -14.63 -1.81 8.41
CA ALA A 69 -13.50 -1.61 9.31
C ALA A 69 -12.15 -1.81 8.59
N ALA A 70 -12.04 -2.82 7.72
CA ALA A 70 -10.85 -3.04 6.91
C ALA A 70 -10.59 -1.86 5.95
N ALA A 71 -11.63 -1.36 5.27
CA ALA A 71 -11.54 -0.24 4.34
C ALA A 71 -11.11 1.06 5.05
N ALA A 72 -11.67 1.33 6.24
CA ALA A 72 -11.29 2.47 7.06
C ALA A 72 -9.82 2.39 7.50
N ALA A 73 -9.38 1.23 8.00
CA ALA A 73 -8.00 1.02 8.41
C ALA A 73 -7.01 1.21 7.25
N LEU A 74 -7.37 0.74 6.04
CA LEU A 74 -6.57 0.99 4.83
C LEU A 74 -6.49 2.49 4.55
N ALA A 75 -7.61 3.20 4.48
CA ALA A 75 -7.64 4.62 4.17
C ALA A 75 -6.76 5.47 5.11
N GLU A 76 -6.68 5.10 6.39
CA GLU A 76 -5.89 5.81 7.41
C GLU A 76 -4.41 5.39 7.44
N SER A 77 -4.10 4.13 7.14
CA SER A 77 -2.80 3.52 7.45
C SER A 77 -1.88 3.34 6.25
N SER A 78 -2.38 3.53 5.04
CA SER A 78 -1.56 3.45 3.83
C SER A 78 -1.00 4.80 3.42
N GLY A 79 0.29 4.84 3.10
CA GLY A 79 0.88 5.97 2.36
C GLY A 79 0.71 5.78 0.86
N GLY A 80 0.94 6.83 0.08
CA GLY A 80 1.01 6.73 -1.38
C GLY A 80 -0.32 6.41 -2.08
N ALA A 81 -0.23 6.00 -3.34
CA ALA A 81 -1.39 5.79 -4.20
C ALA A 81 -2.18 4.52 -3.89
N ILE A 82 -1.54 3.48 -3.34
CA ILE A 82 -2.17 2.17 -3.12
C ILE A 82 -3.28 2.21 -2.07
N GLY A 83 -3.18 3.13 -1.14
CA GLY A 83 -4.09 3.26 -0.01
C GLY A 83 -5.54 3.48 -0.35
N PRO A 84 -5.88 4.63 -0.96
CA PRO A 84 -7.23 4.91 -1.43
C PRO A 84 -7.75 3.84 -2.40
N LEU A 85 -6.88 3.23 -3.20
CA LEU A 85 -7.26 2.17 -4.14
C LEU A 85 -7.72 0.91 -3.40
N LEU A 86 -6.92 0.39 -2.46
CA LEU A 86 -7.32 -0.79 -1.69
C LEU A 86 -8.50 -0.48 -0.76
N ALA A 87 -8.55 0.70 -0.14
CA ALA A 87 -9.70 1.11 0.66
C ALA A 87 -10.99 1.08 -0.18
N SER A 88 -10.94 1.55 -1.44
CA SER A 88 -12.08 1.49 -2.35
C SER A 88 -12.50 0.05 -2.70
N LEU A 89 -11.55 -0.86 -2.89
CA LEU A 89 -11.84 -2.28 -3.10
C LEU A 89 -12.58 -2.88 -1.90
N PHE A 90 -12.06 -2.68 -0.68
CA PHE A 90 -12.65 -3.28 0.51
C PHE A 90 -13.97 -2.62 0.95
N ALA A 91 -14.18 -1.34 0.64
CA ALA A 91 -15.44 -0.65 0.87
C ALA A 91 -16.60 -1.30 0.08
N GLU A 92 -16.35 -1.88 -1.10
CA GLU A 92 -17.35 -2.66 -1.83
C GLU A 92 -17.80 -3.90 -1.06
N GLY A 93 -16.92 -4.48 -0.25
CA GLY A 93 -17.29 -5.57 0.66
C GLY A 93 -18.28 -5.12 1.74
N GLY A 94 -18.13 -3.90 2.24
CA GLY A 94 -19.08 -3.27 3.17
C GLY A 94 -20.49 -3.15 2.60
N VAL A 95 -20.59 -2.90 1.29
CA VAL A 95 -21.86 -2.81 0.56
C VAL A 95 -22.42 -4.20 0.24
N VAL A 96 -21.62 -5.05 -0.40
CA VAL A 96 -22.07 -6.34 -0.97
C VAL A 96 -22.33 -7.38 0.12
N PHE A 97 -21.63 -7.32 1.25
CA PHE A 97 -21.79 -8.28 2.35
C PHE A 97 -22.64 -7.75 3.52
N LYS A 98 -23.36 -6.64 3.33
CA LYS A 98 -24.08 -5.95 4.38
C LYS A 98 -25.11 -6.86 5.06
N GLY A 99 -24.94 -7.10 6.36
CA GLY A 99 -25.86 -7.92 7.15
C GLY A 99 -25.71 -9.43 6.95
N GLU A 100 -24.76 -9.87 6.12
CA GLU A 100 -24.51 -11.29 5.84
C GLU A 100 -23.46 -11.86 6.81
N SER A 101 -23.72 -13.04 7.37
CA SER A 101 -22.72 -13.77 8.19
C SER A 101 -21.87 -14.75 7.37
N GLY A 102 -22.34 -15.09 6.17
CA GLY A 102 -21.63 -15.91 5.20
C GLY A 102 -22.23 -15.74 3.80
N VAL A 103 -21.40 -15.89 2.77
CA VAL A 103 -21.79 -15.65 1.38
C VAL A 103 -21.26 -16.73 0.44
N GLU A 104 -21.96 -16.89 -0.69
CA GLU A 104 -21.63 -17.85 -1.73
C GLU A 104 -20.60 -17.30 -2.74
N THR A 105 -20.03 -18.19 -3.55
CA THR A 105 -19.03 -17.86 -4.60
C THR A 105 -19.47 -16.71 -5.50
N ALA A 106 -20.75 -16.68 -5.91
CA ALA A 106 -21.28 -15.63 -6.77
C ALA A 106 -21.18 -14.24 -6.14
N VAL A 107 -21.35 -14.13 -4.82
CA VAL A 107 -21.26 -12.86 -4.10
C VAL A 107 -19.80 -12.42 -3.95
N ILE A 108 -18.86 -13.37 -3.76
CA ILE A 108 -17.42 -13.08 -3.83
C ILE A 108 -17.01 -12.56 -5.22
N ALA A 109 -17.54 -13.14 -6.29
CA ALA A 109 -17.30 -12.63 -7.65
C ALA A 109 -17.84 -11.21 -7.84
N GLN A 110 -19.02 -10.89 -7.27
CA GLN A 110 -19.57 -9.54 -7.27
C GLN A 110 -18.70 -8.55 -6.49
N PHE A 111 -18.18 -8.94 -5.31
CA PHE A 111 -17.26 -8.13 -4.52
C PHE A 111 -16.01 -7.73 -5.32
N PHE A 112 -15.33 -8.68 -5.94
CA PHE A 112 -14.13 -8.34 -6.73
C PHE A 112 -14.46 -7.55 -8.00
N ALA A 113 -15.60 -7.79 -8.64
CA ALA A 113 -16.05 -7.01 -9.79
C ALA A 113 -16.38 -5.55 -9.42
N GLY A 114 -17.08 -5.34 -8.31
CA GLY A 114 -17.33 -4.01 -7.75
C GLY A 114 -16.02 -3.31 -7.37
N GLY A 115 -15.13 -4.04 -6.68
CA GLY A 115 -13.82 -3.52 -6.28
C GLY A 115 -12.93 -3.14 -7.47
N LEU A 116 -12.96 -3.90 -8.56
CA LEU A 116 -12.29 -3.54 -9.82
C LEU A 116 -12.81 -2.19 -10.35
N ALA A 117 -14.13 -2.03 -10.43
CA ALA A 117 -14.75 -0.78 -10.88
C ALA A 117 -14.40 0.40 -9.95
N ALA A 118 -14.40 0.17 -8.63
CA ALA A 118 -14.03 1.16 -7.63
C ALA A 118 -12.58 1.63 -7.77
N ILE A 119 -11.63 0.70 -7.92
CA ILE A 119 -10.21 1.04 -8.15
C ILE A 119 -10.05 1.82 -9.46
N GLN A 120 -10.76 1.43 -10.52
CA GLN A 120 -10.71 2.17 -11.80
C GLN A 120 -11.27 3.59 -11.65
N ALA A 121 -12.35 3.77 -10.89
CA ALA A 121 -12.95 5.07 -10.65
C ALA A 121 -12.03 5.99 -9.83
N VAL A 122 -11.38 5.45 -8.79
CA VAL A 122 -10.47 6.21 -7.92
C VAL A 122 -9.12 6.48 -8.59
N GLY A 123 -8.54 5.47 -9.22
CA GLY A 123 -7.20 5.53 -9.80
C GLY A 123 -7.15 6.06 -11.22
N GLY A 124 -8.23 5.95 -11.99
CA GLY A 124 -8.27 6.35 -13.41
C GLY A 124 -7.51 5.42 -14.36
N ALA A 125 -6.91 4.34 -13.86
CA ALA A 125 -6.18 3.36 -14.64
C ALA A 125 -7.13 2.34 -15.30
N LYS A 126 -6.61 1.63 -16.30
CA LYS A 126 -7.26 0.54 -17.03
C LYS A 126 -6.32 -0.67 -17.12
N PRO A 127 -6.86 -1.88 -17.34
CA PRO A 127 -6.03 -3.02 -17.74
C PRO A 127 -5.15 -2.69 -18.95
N GLY A 128 -3.93 -3.18 -18.95
CA GLY A 128 -2.86 -2.92 -19.92
C GLY A 128 -1.98 -1.72 -19.58
N GLN A 129 -2.20 -1.04 -18.44
CA GLN A 129 -1.47 0.18 -18.08
C GLN A 129 -0.37 -0.03 -17.03
N LYS A 130 -0.02 -1.30 -16.76
CA LYS A 130 1.03 -1.72 -15.82
C LYS A 130 0.71 -1.29 -14.38
N THR A 131 -0.40 -1.77 -13.85
CA THR A 131 -0.89 -1.48 -12.49
C THR A 131 -1.48 -2.72 -11.84
N MET A 132 -1.97 -2.60 -10.60
CA MET A 132 -2.70 -3.68 -9.91
C MET A 132 -3.91 -4.23 -10.70
N LEU A 133 -4.47 -3.44 -11.61
CA LEU A 133 -5.58 -3.85 -12.46
C LEU A 133 -5.20 -4.99 -13.41
N ASP A 134 -3.93 -5.12 -13.78
CA ASP A 134 -3.44 -6.18 -14.66
C ASP A 134 -3.45 -7.55 -14.00
N ALA A 135 -3.48 -7.60 -12.66
CA ALA A 135 -3.74 -8.82 -11.91
C ALA A 135 -5.24 -8.96 -11.55
N LEU A 136 -5.90 -7.86 -11.17
CA LEU A 136 -7.29 -7.90 -10.69
C LEU A 136 -8.29 -8.24 -11.80
N ALA A 137 -8.20 -7.58 -12.96
CA ALA A 137 -9.15 -7.76 -14.06
C ALA A 137 -9.24 -9.22 -14.55
N PRO A 138 -8.13 -9.91 -14.91
CA PRO A 138 -8.24 -11.31 -15.34
C PRO A 138 -8.72 -12.24 -14.22
N ALA A 139 -8.46 -11.90 -12.95
CA ALA A 139 -8.97 -12.67 -11.83
C ALA A 139 -10.50 -12.49 -11.65
N VAL A 140 -11.01 -11.28 -11.84
CA VAL A 140 -12.46 -11.00 -11.83
C VAL A 140 -13.16 -11.77 -12.95
N ASP A 141 -12.63 -11.73 -14.17
CA ASP A 141 -13.19 -12.49 -15.31
C ASP A 141 -13.24 -14.00 -14.99
N SER A 142 -12.18 -14.52 -14.37
CA SER A 142 -12.11 -15.91 -13.93
C SER A 142 -13.14 -16.23 -12.84
N LEU A 143 -13.31 -15.37 -11.84
CA LEU A 143 -14.30 -15.54 -10.76
C LEU A 143 -15.72 -15.54 -11.31
N GLN A 144 -16.03 -14.62 -12.23
CA GLN A 144 -17.35 -14.56 -12.87
C GLN A 144 -17.65 -15.81 -13.70
N THR A 145 -16.66 -16.33 -14.43
CA THR A 145 -16.79 -17.58 -15.19
C THR A 145 -17.06 -18.78 -14.29
N HIS A 146 -16.52 -18.78 -13.07
CA HIS A 146 -16.63 -19.88 -12.10
C HIS A 146 -17.60 -19.54 -10.94
N ALA A 147 -18.52 -18.59 -11.12
CA ALA A 147 -19.41 -18.12 -10.05
C ALA A 147 -20.33 -19.23 -9.49
N ASN A 148 -20.61 -20.25 -10.30
CA ASN A 148 -21.43 -21.41 -9.93
C ASN A 148 -20.61 -22.62 -9.43
N SER A 149 -19.28 -22.49 -9.37
CA SER A 149 -18.40 -23.51 -8.79
C SER A 149 -18.27 -23.34 -7.28
N ASP A 150 -17.72 -24.35 -6.60
CA ASP A 150 -17.29 -24.16 -5.21
C ASP A 150 -16.20 -23.08 -5.12
N LEU A 151 -16.15 -22.42 -3.97
CA LEU A 151 -15.32 -21.23 -3.78
C LEU A 151 -13.82 -21.52 -3.97
N ALA A 152 -13.34 -22.69 -3.54
CA ALA A 152 -11.93 -23.06 -3.68
C ALA A 152 -11.54 -23.27 -5.16
N THR A 153 -12.41 -23.90 -5.95
CA THR A 153 -12.21 -24.04 -7.40
C THR A 153 -12.19 -22.68 -8.10
N ALA A 154 -13.15 -21.81 -7.81
CA ALA A 154 -13.23 -20.48 -8.40
C ALA A 154 -12.00 -19.63 -8.06
N LEU A 155 -11.58 -19.62 -6.79
CA LEU A 155 -10.39 -18.89 -6.33
C LEU A 155 -9.09 -19.50 -6.84
N THR A 156 -9.02 -20.82 -7.07
CA THR A 156 -7.84 -21.44 -7.70
C THR A 156 -7.66 -20.91 -9.12
N ALA A 157 -8.74 -20.84 -9.91
CA ALA A 157 -8.69 -20.27 -11.26
C ALA A 157 -8.34 -18.77 -11.23
N ALA A 158 -8.92 -18.02 -10.29
CA ALA A 158 -8.67 -16.59 -10.10
C ALA A 158 -7.23 -16.28 -9.67
N ALA A 159 -6.66 -17.06 -8.74
CA ALA A 159 -5.28 -16.89 -8.29
C ALA A 159 -4.28 -17.14 -9.43
N ASN A 160 -4.51 -18.18 -10.24
CA ASN A 160 -3.67 -18.48 -11.42
C ASN A 160 -3.71 -17.37 -12.47
N THR A 161 -4.87 -16.75 -12.69
CA THR A 161 -5.03 -15.66 -13.65
C THR A 161 -4.47 -14.34 -13.12
N ALA A 162 -4.63 -14.07 -11.83
CA ALA A 162 -4.00 -12.94 -11.15
C ALA A 162 -2.47 -12.99 -11.22
N GLU A 163 -1.88 -14.17 -10.95
CA GLU A 163 -0.43 -14.37 -11.01
C GLU A 163 0.11 -14.15 -12.42
N LYS A 164 -0.54 -14.74 -13.43
CA LYS A 164 -0.19 -14.51 -14.84
C LYS A 164 -0.31 -13.03 -15.21
N GLY A 165 -1.37 -12.37 -14.75
CA GLY A 165 -1.59 -10.94 -14.92
C GLY A 165 -0.45 -10.11 -14.34
N ALA A 166 -0.08 -10.37 -13.08
CA ALA A 166 1.05 -9.73 -12.41
C ALA A 166 2.36 -9.94 -13.17
N ILE A 167 2.70 -11.17 -13.55
CA ILE A 167 3.92 -11.48 -14.30
C ILE A 167 3.95 -10.76 -15.66
N SER A 168 2.81 -10.70 -16.36
CA SER A 168 2.71 -10.08 -17.68
C SER A 168 3.04 -8.58 -17.69
N THR A 169 2.90 -7.90 -16.54
CA THR A 169 3.26 -6.48 -16.42
C THR A 169 4.71 -6.21 -16.75
N ARG A 170 5.59 -7.21 -16.63
CA ARG A 170 7.01 -7.09 -17.01
C ARG A 170 7.18 -6.63 -18.46
N ASP A 171 6.30 -7.07 -19.35
CA ASP A 171 6.42 -6.80 -20.78
C ASP A 171 5.69 -5.49 -21.19
N MET A 172 5.04 -4.81 -20.24
CA MET A 172 4.28 -3.58 -20.45
C MET A 172 5.11 -2.31 -20.17
N ILE A 173 4.78 -1.25 -20.92
CA ILE A 173 5.24 0.12 -20.66
C ILE A 173 4.22 0.79 -19.75
N ALA A 174 4.68 1.36 -18.64
CA ALA A 174 3.82 2.06 -17.68
C ALA A 174 3.23 3.33 -18.28
N THR A 175 1.91 3.46 -18.23
CA THR A 175 1.20 4.69 -18.59
C THR A 175 0.52 5.35 -17.39
N HIS A 176 0.64 4.75 -16.21
CA HIS A 176 0.00 5.23 -14.98
C HIS A 176 0.93 5.08 -13.77
N GLY A 177 0.61 5.81 -12.68
CA GLY A 177 1.39 5.78 -11.44
C GLY A 177 2.80 6.38 -11.60
N ARG A 178 3.67 6.12 -10.62
CA ARG A 178 5.05 6.64 -10.60
C ARG A 178 5.91 6.06 -11.73
N ALA A 179 5.69 4.79 -12.07
CA ALA A 179 6.38 4.10 -13.15
C ALA A 179 6.22 4.76 -14.52
N HIS A 180 5.12 5.50 -14.74
CA HIS A 180 4.90 6.22 -15.99
C HIS A 180 6.03 7.21 -16.34
N PHE A 181 6.65 7.84 -15.34
CA PHE A 181 7.72 8.82 -15.57
C PHE A 181 8.98 8.21 -16.21
N LEU A 182 9.12 6.89 -16.21
CA LEU A 182 10.23 6.18 -16.85
C LEU A 182 9.99 5.87 -18.33
N GLY A 183 8.75 5.98 -18.83
CA GLY A 183 8.40 5.62 -20.20
C GLY A 183 8.86 4.19 -20.54
N ASP A 184 9.50 4.02 -21.70
CA ASP A 184 10.00 2.73 -22.19
C ASP A 184 10.93 2.01 -21.19
N ARG A 185 11.62 2.75 -20.31
CA ARG A 185 12.51 2.18 -19.27
C ARG A 185 11.77 1.41 -18.19
N SER A 186 10.45 1.53 -18.10
CA SER A 186 9.61 0.73 -17.20
C SER A 186 9.40 -0.72 -17.67
N GLN A 187 9.67 -1.01 -18.96
CA GLN A 187 9.60 -2.37 -19.49
C GLN A 187 10.75 -3.22 -18.94
N GLY A 188 10.50 -4.52 -18.73
CA GLY A 188 11.46 -5.46 -18.16
C GLY A 188 11.30 -5.66 -16.64
N TYR A 189 10.50 -4.84 -15.96
CA TYR A 189 10.25 -4.91 -14.53
C TYR A 189 8.79 -5.21 -14.22
N GLN A 190 8.54 -6.13 -13.29
CA GLN A 190 7.18 -6.47 -12.86
C GLN A 190 6.62 -5.39 -11.92
N ASP A 191 5.34 -5.06 -12.05
CA ASP A 191 4.66 -4.08 -11.19
C ASP A 191 4.47 -4.61 -9.76
N ALA A 192 4.84 -3.79 -8.77
CA ALA A 192 4.68 -4.14 -7.37
C ALA A 192 3.21 -4.19 -6.95
N GLY A 193 2.36 -3.30 -7.49
CA GLY A 193 0.91 -3.29 -7.25
C GLY A 193 0.20 -4.55 -7.75
N ALA A 194 0.48 -4.97 -8.98
CA ALA A 194 -0.03 -6.20 -9.55
C ALA A 194 0.42 -7.44 -8.78
N THR A 195 1.68 -7.44 -8.33
CA THR A 195 2.21 -8.51 -7.47
C THR A 195 1.46 -8.58 -6.13
N SER A 196 1.24 -7.43 -5.48
CA SER A 196 0.46 -7.38 -4.24
C SER A 196 -0.97 -7.87 -4.42
N MET A 197 -1.63 -7.52 -5.53
CA MET A 197 -2.99 -7.99 -5.83
C MET A 197 -3.03 -9.51 -6.06
N SER A 198 -2.04 -10.08 -6.76
CA SER A 198 -1.90 -11.53 -6.90
C SER A 198 -1.73 -12.22 -5.55
N ILE A 199 -0.91 -11.66 -4.65
CA ILE A 199 -0.74 -12.17 -3.28
C ILE A 199 -2.07 -12.14 -2.54
N MET A 200 -2.87 -11.08 -2.72
CA MET A 200 -4.16 -10.94 -2.02
C MET A 200 -5.13 -12.07 -2.38
N ILE A 201 -5.27 -12.35 -3.67
CA ILE A 201 -6.20 -13.37 -4.18
C ILE A 201 -5.71 -14.78 -3.80
N ALA A 202 -4.41 -15.06 -3.90
CA ALA A 202 -3.84 -16.31 -3.44
C ALA A 202 -4.06 -16.52 -1.92
N SER A 203 -3.96 -15.46 -1.12
CA SER A 203 -4.20 -15.53 0.33
C SER A 203 -5.66 -15.80 0.69
N LEU A 204 -6.60 -15.35 -0.14
CA LEU A 204 -8.01 -15.68 0.06
C LEU A 204 -8.26 -17.17 -0.23
N LEU A 205 -7.66 -17.71 -1.29
CA LEU A 205 -7.71 -19.14 -1.58
C LEU A 205 -7.21 -19.98 -0.40
N ASP A 206 -6.10 -19.58 0.20
CA ASP A 206 -5.48 -20.32 1.29
C ASP A 206 -6.30 -20.22 2.58
N ALA A 207 -6.91 -19.06 2.85
CA ALA A 207 -7.88 -18.91 3.94
C ALA A 207 -9.09 -19.85 3.76
N VAL A 208 -9.61 -19.97 2.53
CA VAL A 208 -10.72 -20.88 2.20
C VAL A 208 -10.31 -22.35 2.36
N LYS A 209 -9.05 -22.70 2.06
CA LYS A 209 -8.48 -24.03 2.30
C LYS A 209 -8.18 -24.31 3.77
N GLY A 210 -8.35 -23.34 4.66
CA GLY A 210 -8.11 -23.49 6.09
C GLY A 210 -6.65 -23.35 6.51
N GLU A 211 -5.81 -22.71 5.68
CA GLU A 211 -4.47 -22.34 6.12
C GLU A 211 -4.54 -21.26 7.20
N THR A 212 -3.58 -21.30 8.13
CA THR A 212 -3.46 -20.33 9.21
C THR A 212 -2.23 -19.47 8.98
N ALA A 213 -2.34 -18.17 9.29
CA ALA A 213 -1.20 -17.28 9.23
C ALA A 213 -0.09 -17.74 10.20
N PRO A 214 1.18 -17.75 9.78
CA PRO A 214 2.28 -18.01 10.70
C PRO A 214 2.38 -16.87 11.73
N PRO A 215 2.92 -17.16 12.94
CA PRO A 215 3.24 -16.11 13.90
C PRO A 215 4.15 -15.09 13.21
N THR A 216 3.71 -13.83 13.19
CA THR A 216 4.48 -12.77 12.55
C THR A 216 4.80 -11.71 13.58
N ALA A 217 6.06 -11.28 13.60
CA ALA A 217 6.54 -10.30 14.56
C ALA A 217 5.84 -8.96 14.35
N PRO A 218 5.69 -8.13 15.39
CA PRO A 218 5.30 -6.74 15.20
C PRO A 218 6.19 -6.12 14.12
N LEU A 219 5.63 -5.28 13.26
CA LEU A 219 6.45 -4.43 12.40
C LEU A 219 7.20 -3.49 13.33
N THR A 220 8.41 -3.89 13.71
CA THR A 220 9.33 -3.00 14.41
C THR A 220 9.68 -1.92 13.43
N ASP A 221 9.49 -0.67 13.83
CA ASP A 221 10.08 0.48 13.15
C ASP A 221 11.59 0.28 13.19
N THR A 222 12.12 -0.35 12.13
CA THR A 222 13.51 -0.74 12.08
C THR A 222 14.27 0.51 11.75
N THR A 223 14.67 1.23 12.79
CA THR A 223 15.92 1.98 12.81
C THR A 223 17.07 0.97 12.62
N GLN A 224 17.17 0.40 11.41
CA GLN A 224 18.28 -0.47 11.02
C GLN A 224 19.57 0.34 11.13
N SER A 225 20.58 -0.25 11.78
CA SER A 225 21.94 0.29 11.83
C SER A 225 22.44 0.53 10.39
N LEU A 226 22.73 1.79 10.09
CA LEU A 226 23.10 2.20 8.75
C LEU A 226 24.58 1.83 8.48
N PRO A 227 24.91 1.27 7.31
CA PRO A 227 26.30 1.07 6.92
C PRO A 227 27.04 2.42 6.85
N PRO A 228 28.32 2.50 7.25
CA PRO A 228 29.08 3.74 7.23
C PRO A 228 29.26 4.29 5.81
N GLY A 229 29.18 5.62 5.65
CA GLY A 229 29.36 6.31 4.36
C GLY A 229 28.07 6.85 3.72
N LYS A 230 26.99 7.08 4.48
CA LYS A 230 25.75 7.69 3.97
C LYS A 230 25.78 9.22 4.04
N LEU A 231 25.00 9.85 3.15
CA LEU A 231 24.74 11.31 3.13
C LEU A 231 24.00 11.79 4.39
N ILE A 232 23.24 10.90 5.04
CA ILE A 232 22.49 11.13 6.28
C ILE A 232 22.97 10.10 7.32
N ASN A 233 23.37 10.56 8.50
CA ASN A 233 23.94 9.69 9.53
C ASN A 233 22.86 8.92 10.32
N HIS A 234 21.75 9.58 10.67
CA HIS A 234 20.61 8.95 11.35
C HIS A 234 19.29 9.68 11.03
N PRO A 235 18.16 8.98 10.79
CA PRO A 235 16.89 9.63 10.45
C PRO A 235 16.38 10.58 11.55
N ASP A 236 16.50 10.18 12.82
CA ASP A 236 16.05 11.00 13.96
C ASP A 236 16.82 12.32 14.11
N THR A 237 18.09 12.36 13.66
CA THR A 237 18.95 13.55 13.76
C THR A 237 19.09 14.27 12.43
N MET A 238 18.61 13.70 11.33
CA MET A 238 18.78 14.22 9.97
C MET A 238 18.41 15.70 9.84
N ILE A 239 17.27 16.11 10.39
CA ILE A 239 16.83 17.52 10.31
C ILE A 239 17.78 18.44 11.08
N ALA A 240 18.25 18.00 12.25
CA ALA A 240 19.19 18.78 13.04
C ALA A 240 20.53 18.92 12.30
N GLU A 241 21.08 17.79 11.82
CA GLU A 241 22.34 17.73 11.08
C GLU A 241 22.30 18.54 9.78
N GLU A 242 21.18 18.52 9.05
CA GLU A 242 20.99 19.29 7.81
C GLU A 242 20.98 20.80 8.09
N LEU A 243 20.26 21.25 9.12
CA LEU A 243 20.21 22.67 9.48
C LEU A 243 21.56 23.16 10.02
N GLU A 244 22.27 22.34 10.79
CA GLU A 244 23.65 22.60 11.20
C GLU A 244 24.58 22.71 9.98
N GLY A 245 24.49 21.76 9.06
CA GLY A 245 25.22 21.77 7.78
C GLY A 245 24.97 23.04 6.98
N LEU A 246 23.71 23.46 6.84
CA LEU A 246 23.34 24.67 6.11
C LEU A 246 23.88 25.94 6.78
N ALA A 247 23.87 26.01 8.11
CA ALA A 247 24.47 27.11 8.86
C ALA A 247 25.99 27.17 8.70
N MET A 248 26.66 26.01 8.69
CA MET A 248 28.11 25.92 8.47
C MET A 248 28.50 26.28 7.03
N ALA A 249 27.71 25.88 6.04
CA ALA A 249 27.97 26.16 4.63
C ALA A 249 27.72 27.64 4.28
N HIS A 250 26.74 28.28 4.92
CA HIS A 250 26.31 29.65 4.62
C HIS A 250 26.27 30.58 5.84
N PRO A 251 27.37 30.74 6.60
CA PRO A 251 27.37 31.44 7.88
C PRO A 251 27.12 32.96 7.75
N LYS A 252 27.29 33.52 6.56
CA LYS A 252 26.98 34.93 6.25
C LYS A 252 25.49 35.18 6.02
N LEU A 253 24.73 34.13 5.74
CA LEU A 253 23.31 34.22 5.39
C LEU A 253 22.42 33.74 6.52
N VAL A 254 22.76 32.60 7.14
CA VAL A 254 21.95 31.97 8.18
C VAL A 254 22.79 31.52 9.37
N LYS A 255 22.15 31.41 10.52
CA LYS A 255 22.71 30.84 11.74
C LYS A 255 21.64 30.04 12.48
N LEU A 256 22.06 28.99 13.16
CA LEU A 256 21.21 28.23 14.06
C LEU A 256 20.99 29.04 15.35
N ALA A 257 19.75 29.45 15.61
CA ALA A 257 19.41 30.23 16.79
C ALA A 257 18.94 29.33 17.95
N GLN A 258 18.25 28.25 17.62
CA GLN A 258 17.74 27.21 18.53
C GLN A 258 17.68 25.88 17.77
N PRO A 259 17.53 24.73 18.46
CA PRO A 259 17.27 23.46 17.79
C PRO A 259 16.15 23.61 16.77
N PHE A 260 16.40 23.18 15.53
CA PHE A 260 15.47 23.25 14.40
C PHE A 260 15.07 24.64 13.91
N ILE A 261 15.70 25.73 14.40
CA ILE A 261 15.38 27.10 14.01
C ILE A 261 16.60 27.81 13.42
N LEU A 262 16.60 27.97 12.10
CA LEU A 262 17.52 28.87 11.41
C LEU A 262 16.97 30.30 11.37
N THR A 263 17.87 31.25 11.57
CA THR A 263 17.59 32.68 11.43
C THR A 263 18.59 33.30 10.49
N ARG A 264 18.27 34.48 9.94
CA ARG A 264 19.25 35.25 9.16
C ARG A 264 20.44 35.62 10.05
N ALA A 265 21.65 35.42 9.53
CA ALA A 265 22.89 35.71 10.25
C ALA A 265 22.99 37.20 10.65
N VAL A 266 22.53 38.08 9.75
CA VAL A 266 22.47 39.53 9.97
C VAL A 266 21.02 39.94 10.29
N PRO A 267 20.76 40.77 11.31
CA PRO A 267 19.42 41.32 11.58
C PRO A 267 18.95 42.29 10.47
N LYS A 268 17.64 42.34 10.19
CA LYS A 268 17.06 43.38 9.30
C LYS A 268 16.94 44.70 10.08
N ALA A 269 16.86 45.82 9.37
CA ALA A 269 16.61 47.12 9.99
C ALA A 269 15.29 47.13 10.76
N THR A 270 15.22 47.91 11.84
CA THR A 270 14.03 48.05 12.70
C THR A 270 12.79 48.42 11.88
N GLY A 271 11.65 47.78 12.16
CA GLY A 271 10.39 48.00 11.44
C GLY A 271 10.19 47.15 10.19
N LYS A 272 11.09 46.21 9.88
CA LYS A 272 10.90 45.22 8.80
C LYS A 272 10.26 43.94 9.32
N VAL A 273 9.41 43.33 8.50
CA VAL A 273 8.75 42.04 8.78
C VAL A 273 9.75 40.89 8.60
N GLY A 274 9.72 39.92 9.52
CA GLY A 274 10.39 38.63 9.38
C GLY A 274 9.40 37.56 8.90
N LEU A 275 9.83 36.69 7.99
CA LEU A 275 9.02 35.56 7.51
C LEU A 275 9.47 34.30 8.26
N ALA A 276 8.52 33.61 8.88
CA ALA A 276 8.73 32.27 9.42
C ALA A 276 8.17 31.26 8.41
N ILE A 277 9.05 30.44 7.84
CA ILE A 277 8.66 29.33 6.97
C ILE A 277 8.78 28.08 7.82
N GLY A 278 7.64 27.50 8.19
CA GLY A 278 7.56 26.19 8.80
C GLY A 278 7.17 25.15 7.75
N HIS A 279 7.67 23.93 7.91
CA HIS A 279 7.30 22.79 7.07
C HIS A 279 6.25 21.95 7.81
N GLY A 280 5.10 21.71 7.17
CA GLY A 280 4.08 20.80 7.67
C GLY A 280 4.00 19.56 6.77
N GLY A 281 4.07 18.37 7.36
CA GLY A 281 3.61 17.13 6.69
C GLY A 281 4.66 16.17 6.15
N GLY A 282 5.81 15.98 6.82
CA GLY A 282 6.66 14.80 6.57
C GLY A 282 7.53 14.83 5.31
N HIS A 283 7.56 15.93 4.56
CA HIS A 283 8.58 16.16 3.53
C HIS A 283 9.80 16.86 4.15
N THR A 284 10.96 16.22 4.02
CA THR A 284 12.27 16.72 4.46
C THR A 284 12.70 18.03 3.77
N PRO A 285 13.66 18.80 4.33
CA PRO A 285 13.89 20.24 4.12
C PRO A 285 14.54 20.63 2.76
N SER A 286 14.15 20.02 1.66
CA SER A 286 14.74 20.35 0.34
C SER A 286 14.36 21.75 -0.20
N MET A 287 13.48 22.49 0.48
CA MET A 287 12.95 23.79 0.03
C MET A 287 13.11 24.87 1.12
N GLY A 288 14.36 25.19 1.47
CA GLY A 288 14.70 26.43 2.15
C GLY A 288 14.57 27.62 1.19
N GLY A 289 13.35 28.13 0.99
CA GLY A 289 13.12 29.31 0.17
C GLY A 289 13.66 30.58 0.83
N PHE A 290 14.54 31.32 0.13
CA PHE A 290 15.02 32.63 0.55
C PHE A 290 13.99 33.73 0.27
N VAL A 291 13.73 34.59 1.28
CA VAL A 291 13.34 36.01 1.10
C VAL A 291 14.03 36.94 2.11
#